data_AF-A0A8H8J6L2-F1
#
_entry.id   AF-A0A8H8J6L2-F1
#
_cell.length_a   1.000
_cell.length_b   1.000
_cell.length_c   1.000
_cell.angle_alpha   90.00
_cell.angle_beta   90.00
_cell.angle_gamma   90.00
#
_symmetry.space_group_name_H-M   'P 1'
#
loop_
_entity.id
_entity.type
_entity.pdbx_description
1 polymer ?
#
loop_
_entity_poly.entity_id
_entity_poly.type
_entity_poly.pdbx_seq_one_letter_code
_entity_poly.pdbx_strand_id
1 'polypeptide(L)'
;MDESEDRPASDDDESAPKRRRGRPLGATDWKPWEDRALAHEAQAMEMWRVGRRGKKSKSKWNELAVAIASKNPMFGRVGSACKARLYALLKHEKNIETRALQTTGEGDDIDNHLEVMTDLLSRFRDFEQRKEEDDNANKAKAELEKAAGAEMRKAAMTDLVHRETLTDLSRVKGSTAREKGGQRTERKRAKSDENTHCKKARTGPSVELKDMIEARNASDKAALKEAMEIDQARHNETKSMLEGLTGELQELTHLLKEDFRQRTKDEKARRAENKALWSVVKAAVQK
;
A
#
# COMPACT_ATOMS: atom_id res chain seq x y z
N MET A 1 -57.84 58.44 40.76
CA MET A 1 -57.90 58.66 39.30
C MET A 1 -56.87 59.73 39.03
N ASP A 2 -55.78 59.50 38.30
CA ASP A 2 -55.61 58.65 37.14
C ASP A 2 -54.18 58.08 37.16
N GLU A 3 -54.07 56.82 36.77
CA GLU A 3 -52.82 56.08 36.62
C GLU A 3 -52.22 56.40 35.25
N SER A 4 -50.91 56.66 35.19
CA SER A 4 -50.12 56.46 33.98
C SER A 4 -48.64 56.39 34.37
N GLU A 5 -48.23 55.16 34.70
CA GLU A 5 -46.85 54.71 34.53
C GLU A 5 -46.43 54.90 33.07
N ASP A 6 -45.23 55.42 32.81
CA ASP A 6 -44.46 54.86 31.70
C ASP A 6 -42.95 55.04 31.86
N ARG A 7 -42.27 53.94 31.53
CA ARG A 7 -40.90 53.57 31.85
C ARG A 7 -39.86 54.23 30.93
N PRO A 8 -38.58 54.26 31.35
CA PRO A 8 -37.48 54.76 30.53
C PRO A 8 -37.22 53.87 29.30
N ALA A 9 -37.10 54.51 28.14
CA ALA A 9 -36.65 53.89 26.90
C ALA A 9 -35.18 53.46 27.02
N SER A 10 -34.99 52.15 27.12
CA SER A 10 -33.74 51.41 26.98
C SER A 10 -33.62 51.01 25.51
N ASP A 11 -32.93 51.81 24.70
CA ASP A 11 -32.42 51.36 23.39
C ASP A 11 -31.00 50.81 23.59
N ASP A 12 -30.95 49.61 24.17
CA ASP A 12 -29.78 48.73 24.10
C ASP A 12 -29.59 48.29 22.65
N ASP A 13 -28.39 48.53 22.15
CA ASP A 13 -27.85 48.15 20.85
C ASP A 13 -27.80 46.62 20.72
N GLU A 14 -28.95 45.99 20.46
CA GLU A 14 -29.03 44.57 20.17
C GLU A 14 -28.65 44.30 18.70
N SER A 15 -27.37 44.48 18.42
CA SER A 15 -26.74 43.99 17.19
C SER A 15 -26.88 42.46 17.15
N ALA A 16 -27.90 41.99 16.43
CA ALA A 16 -28.18 40.57 16.22
C ALA A 16 -26.87 39.80 15.90
N PRO A 17 -26.62 38.63 16.52
CA PRO A 17 -25.40 37.88 16.27
C PRO A 17 -25.36 37.50 14.80
N LYS A 18 -24.49 38.18 14.03
CA LYS A 18 -24.17 37.83 12.65
C LYS A 18 -23.86 36.34 12.65
N ARG A 19 -24.80 35.54 12.12
CA ARG A 19 -24.61 34.11 11.90
C ARG A 19 -23.30 33.96 11.14
N ARG A 20 -22.23 33.58 11.84
CA ARG A 20 -20.92 33.33 11.25
C ARG A 20 -21.13 32.19 10.27
N ARG A 21 -21.31 32.52 8.99
CA ARG A 21 -21.34 31.54 7.91
C ARG A 21 -20.00 30.82 8.02
N GLY A 22 -20.01 29.59 8.52
CA GLY A 22 -18.83 28.74 8.58
C GLY A 22 -18.15 28.73 7.21
N ARG A 23 -16.82 28.61 7.19
CA ARG A 23 -16.07 28.51 5.93
C ARG A 23 -16.67 27.38 5.07
N PRO A 24 -16.74 27.55 3.73
CA PRO A 24 -17.22 26.49 2.86
C PRO A 24 -16.40 25.22 3.10
N LEU A 25 -17.07 24.06 3.08
CA LEU A 25 -16.39 22.76 3.18
C LEU A 25 -15.27 22.71 2.12
N GLY A 26 -14.02 22.64 2.56
CA GLY A 26 -12.86 22.56 1.68
C GLY A 26 -12.09 23.87 1.44
N ALA A 27 -12.30 24.94 2.22
CA ALA A 27 -11.44 26.12 2.19
C ALA A 27 -9.94 25.73 2.25
N THR A 28 -9.08 26.29 1.41
CA THR A 28 -7.70 25.77 1.28
C THR A 28 -6.77 26.24 2.42
N ASP A 29 -7.10 27.38 3.04
CA ASP A 29 -6.23 27.98 4.05
C ASP A 29 -6.47 27.37 5.42
N TRP A 30 -5.46 26.65 5.91
CA TRP A 30 -5.39 26.21 7.31
C TRP A 30 -4.88 27.35 8.17
N LYS A 31 -5.49 27.54 9.33
CA LYS A 31 -5.05 28.52 10.32
C LYS A 31 -4.16 27.87 11.37
N PRO A 32 -3.22 28.61 11.99
CA PRO A 32 -2.28 28.02 12.96
C PRO A 32 -2.97 27.28 14.12
N TRP A 33 -4.09 27.81 14.63
CA TRP A 33 -4.87 27.14 15.69
C TRP A 33 -5.62 25.89 15.20
N GLU A 34 -5.98 25.81 13.91
CA GLU A 34 -6.54 24.58 13.32
C GLU A 34 -5.47 23.48 13.25
N ASP A 35 -4.24 23.86 12.90
CA ASP A 35 -3.09 22.95 12.87
C ASP A 35 -2.77 22.41 14.28
N ARG A 36 -2.84 23.27 15.31
CA ARG A 36 -2.69 22.84 16.71
C ARG A 36 -3.76 21.83 17.10
N ALA A 37 -5.03 22.15 16.85
CA ALA A 37 -6.14 21.25 17.16
C ALA A 37 -6.03 19.92 16.42
N LEU A 38 -5.62 19.95 15.14
CA LEU A 38 -5.37 18.77 14.33
C LEU A 38 -4.24 17.91 14.92
N ALA A 39 -3.12 18.51 15.32
CA ALA A 39 -1.99 17.78 15.88
C ALA A 39 -2.36 17.11 17.21
N HIS A 40 -2.98 17.85 18.14
CA HIS A 40 -3.41 17.28 19.43
C HIS A 40 -4.40 16.13 19.25
N GLU A 41 -5.40 16.29 18.38
CA GLU A 41 -6.39 15.23 18.15
C GLU A 41 -5.77 14.03 17.43
N ALA A 42 -4.87 14.28 16.48
CA ALA A 42 -4.14 13.21 15.82
C ALA A 42 -3.26 12.41 16.80
N GLN A 43 -2.71 13.08 17.82
CA GLN A 43 -1.96 12.44 18.89
C GLN A 43 -2.87 11.60 19.78
N ALA A 44 -3.99 12.17 20.23
CA ALA A 44 -4.97 11.49 21.09
C ALA A 44 -5.57 10.24 20.42
N MET A 45 -5.84 10.30 19.11
CA MET A 45 -6.37 9.19 18.33
C MET A 45 -5.30 8.20 17.83
N GLU A 46 -4.04 8.39 18.21
CA GLU A 46 -2.88 7.58 17.79
C GLU A 46 -2.80 7.39 16.27
N MET A 47 -2.92 8.48 15.51
CA MET A 47 -3.05 8.42 14.04
C MET A 47 -1.85 7.79 13.32
N TRP A 48 -0.70 7.66 13.98
CA TRP A 48 0.47 6.92 13.46
C TRP A 48 0.21 5.41 13.30
N ARG A 49 -0.72 4.82 14.07
CA ARG A 49 -1.11 3.41 13.93
C ARG A 49 -2.03 3.16 12.74
N VAL A 50 -2.63 4.20 12.19
CA VAL A 50 -3.59 4.08 11.09
C VAL A 50 -2.84 3.75 9.81
N GLY A 51 -3.10 2.57 9.25
CA GLY A 51 -2.49 2.15 7.99
C GLY A 51 -2.66 3.17 6.87
N ARG A 52 -1.66 3.28 5.97
CA ARG A 52 -1.61 4.32 4.92
C ARG A 52 -2.75 4.25 3.90
N ARG A 53 -3.30 3.05 3.66
CA ARG A 53 -4.30 2.76 2.62
C ARG A 53 -5.46 1.93 3.17
N GLY A 54 -6.60 1.97 2.48
CA GLY A 54 -7.76 1.11 2.73
C GLY A 54 -8.97 1.82 3.36
N LYS A 55 -10.11 1.13 3.37
CA LYS A 55 -11.40 1.65 3.86
C LYS A 55 -11.35 2.03 5.34
N LYS A 56 -10.67 1.24 6.17
CA LYS A 56 -10.47 1.51 7.62
C LYS A 56 -9.69 2.80 7.86
N SER A 57 -8.65 3.03 7.06
CA SER A 57 -7.87 4.27 7.09
C SER A 57 -8.78 5.47 6.80
N LYS A 58 -9.54 5.42 5.70
CA LYS A 58 -10.48 6.50 5.34
C LYS A 58 -11.50 6.79 6.43
N SER A 59 -12.06 5.76 7.08
CA SER A 59 -12.98 5.92 8.23
C SER A 59 -12.31 6.67 9.38
N LYS A 60 -11.11 6.24 9.80
CA LYS A 60 -10.37 6.87 10.90
C LYS A 60 -10.03 8.33 10.64
N TRP A 61 -9.67 8.67 9.41
CA TRP A 61 -9.45 10.08 9.03
C TRP A 61 -10.74 10.91 9.06
N ASN A 62 -11.89 10.32 8.74
CA ASN A 62 -13.16 11.00 8.87
C ASN A 62 -13.57 11.14 10.34
N GLU A 63 -13.33 10.13 11.18
CA GLU A 63 -13.53 10.20 12.64
C GLU A 63 -12.70 11.33 13.25
N LEU A 64 -11.42 11.47 12.85
CA LEU A 64 -10.56 12.58 13.26
C LEU A 64 -11.16 13.93 12.88
N ALA A 65 -11.65 14.07 11.64
CA ALA A 65 -12.27 15.31 11.19
C ALA A 65 -13.53 15.67 12.00
N VAL A 66 -14.35 14.67 12.34
CA VAL A 66 -15.54 14.83 13.20
C VAL A 66 -15.13 15.22 14.61
N ALA A 67 -14.08 14.62 15.18
CA ALA A 67 -13.59 14.93 16.52
C ALA A 67 -13.02 16.37 16.62
N ILE A 68 -12.37 16.86 15.57
CA ILE A 68 -11.90 18.25 15.51
C ILE A 68 -13.10 19.21 15.38
N ALA A 69 -14.09 18.86 14.56
CA ALA A 69 -15.29 19.67 14.37
C ALA A 69 -16.20 19.72 15.61
N SER A 70 -16.21 18.68 16.45
CA SER A 70 -16.97 18.67 17.70
C SER A 70 -16.38 19.62 18.74
N LYS A 71 -15.06 19.79 18.77
CA LYS A 71 -14.38 20.77 19.62
C LYS A 71 -14.60 22.20 19.15
N ASN A 72 -14.61 22.43 17.84
CA ASN A 72 -14.94 23.73 17.28
C ASN A 72 -15.67 23.56 15.94
N PRO A 73 -16.97 23.90 15.85
CA PRO A 73 -17.75 23.78 14.63
C PRO A 73 -17.19 24.58 13.43
N MET A 74 -16.32 25.57 13.66
CA MET A 74 -15.66 26.31 12.59
C MET A 74 -14.61 25.47 11.84
N PHE A 75 -14.16 24.34 12.40
CA PHE A 75 -13.18 23.43 11.81
C PHE A 75 -13.83 22.36 10.92
N GLY A 76 -14.90 22.72 10.19
CA GLY A 76 -15.61 21.82 9.28
C GLY A 76 -14.73 21.35 8.11
N ARG A 77 -13.89 20.34 8.35
CA ARG A 77 -12.95 19.75 7.39
C ARG A 77 -13.35 18.32 7.04
N VAL A 78 -12.89 17.85 5.89
CA VAL A 78 -13.04 16.45 5.46
C VAL A 78 -11.81 15.66 5.86
N GLY A 79 -11.95 14.37 6.20
CA GLY A 79 -10.83 13.53 6.65
C GLY A 79 -9.64 13.47 5.68
N SER A 80 -9.89 13.56 4.37
CA SER A 80 -8.82 13.66 3.36
C SER A 80 -8.00 14.94 3.49
N ALA A 81 -8.63 16.07 3.82
CA ALA A 81 -7.95 17.34 4.06
C ALA A 81 -7.12 17.30 5.35
N CYS A 82 -7.68 16.73 6.44
CA CYS A 82 -6.95 16.51 7.69
C CYS A 82 -5.72 15.62 7.46
N LYS A 83 -5.87 14.55 6.69
CA LYS A 83 -4.75 13.67 6.30
C LYS A 83 -3.65 14.43 5.57
N ALA A 84 -4.01 15.13 4.49
CA ALA A 84 -3.05 15.87 3.70
C ALA A 84 -2.32 16.94 4.53
N ARG A 85 -3.06 17.65 5.39
CA ARG A 85 -2.47 18.69 6.25
C ARG A 85 -1.54 18.11 7.31
N LEU A 86 -1.93 17.05 8.02
CA LEU A 86 -1.07 16.46 9.05
C LEU A 86 0.26 15.99 8.47
N TYR A 87 0.25 15.35 7.29
CA TYR A 87 1.49 14.96 6.62
C TYR A 87 2.34 16.17 6.18
N ALA A 88 1.71 17.28 5.77
CA ALA A 88 2.43 18.51 5.50
C ALA A 88 3.09 19.08 6.77
N LEU A 89 2.37 19.10 7.91
CA LEU A 89 2.92 19.54 9.19
C LEU A 89 4.10 18.67 9.63
N LEU A 90 3.99 17.34 9.54
CA LEU A 90 5.09 16.41 9.85
C LEU A 90 6.30 16.64 8.93
N LYS A 91 6.08 17.01 7.66
CA LYS A 91 7.15 17.35 6.73
C LYS A 91 7.85 18.65 7.14
N HIS A 92 7.10 19.66 7.56
CA HIS A 92 7.68 20.92 8.07
C HIS A 92 8.44 20.70 9.38
N GLU A 93 7.94 19.85 10.29
CA GLU A 93 8.63 19.53 11.55
C GLU A 93 9.97 18.84 11.26
N LYS A 94 9.98 17.92 10.30
CA LYS A 94 11.22 17.28 9.84
C LYS A 94 12.27 18.29 9.36
N ASN A 95 11.86 19.44 8.84
CA ASN A 95 12.72 20.52 8.38
C ASN A 95 12.98 21.59 9.46
N ILE A 96 12.44 21.45 10.68
CA ILE A 96 12.53 22.44 11.77
C ILE A 96 11.89 23.80 11.34
N GLU A 97 10.90 23.76 10.45
CA GLU A 97 10.19 24.94 9.93
C GLU A 97 8.90 25.24 10.70
N THR A 98 8.48 24.39 11.63
CA THR A 98 7.18 24.47 12.33
C THR A 98 7.02 25.70 13.18
N ARG A 99 8.10 26.19 13.80
CA ARG A 99 8.06 27.45 14.57
C ARG A 99 7.71 28.64 13.69
N ALA A 100 8.19 28.66 12.44
CA ALA A 100 7.93 29.76 11.49
C ALA A 100 6.47 29.77 10.98
N LEU A 101 5.77 28.63 11.03
CA LEU A 101 4.36 28.52 10.64
C LEU A 101 3.39 29.02 11.74
N GLN A 102 3.87 29.12 12.98
CA GLN A 102 3.07 29.48 14.16
C GLN A 102 3.26 30.97 14.53
N THR A 103 3.04 31.88 13.59
CA THR A 103 3.30 33.32 13.78
C THR A 103 2.29 34.05 14.68
N THR A 104 1.20 33.40 15.08
CA THR A 104 0.11 34.01 15.87
C THR A 104 -0.27 33.13 17.05
N GLY A 105 -0.07 33.61 18.28
CA GLY A 105 -0.44 32.90 19.51
C GLY A 105 0.39 33.34 20.71
N GLU A 106 -0.02 32.93 21.91
CA GLU A 106 0.78 33.02 23.13
C GLU A 106 1.95 32.02 23.05
N GLY A 107 3.10 32.36 23.64
CA GLY A 107 4.33 31.56 23.52
C GLY A 107 4.14 30.10 23.95
N ASP A 108 3.41 29.89 25.05
CA ASP A 108 3.18 28.58 25.64
C ASP A 108 2.40 27.63 24.71
N ASP A 109 1.43 28.15 23.95
CA ASP A 109 0.68 27.36 22.98
C ASP A 109 1.56 26.89 21.81
N ILE A 110 2.55 27.72 21.43
CA ILE A 110 3.47 27.41 20.34
C ILE A 110 4.43 26.32 20.80
N ASP A 111 4.99 26.44 22.01
CA ASP A 111 5.93 25.47 22.56
C ASP A 111 5.25 24.10 22.78
N ASN A 112 4.02 24.09 23.31
CA ASN A 112 3.21 22.88 23.42
C ASN A 112 2.96 22.22 22.06
N HIS A 113 2.61 23.01 21.03
CA HIS A 113 2.43 22.48 19.68
C HIS A 113 3.71 21.86 19.11
N LEU A 114 4.87 22.49 19.33
CA LEU A 114 6.16 21.97 18.89
C LEU A 114 6.50 20.63 19.58
N GLU A 115 6.22 20.52 20.88
CA GLU A 115 6.40 19.27 21.63
C GLU A 115 5.53 18.15 21.05
N VAL A 116 4.24 18.43 20.82
CA VAL A 116 3.31 17.46 20.21
C VAL A 116 3.74 17.04 18.81
N MET A 117 4.18 17.99 17.97
CA MET A 117 4.66 17.67 16.63
C MET A 117 5.95 16.84 16.64
N THR A 118 6.85 17.11 17.58
CA THR A 118 8.07 16.34 17.79
C THR A 118 7.76 14.90 18.22
N ASP A 119 6.88 14.72 19.22
CA ASP A 119 6.43 13.40 19.68
C ASP A 119 5.71 12.63 18.56
N LEU A 120 4.79 13.28 17.85
CA LEU A 120 4.11 12.69 16.70
C LEU A 120 5.11 12.20 15.64
N LEU A 121 6.08 13.04 15.27
CA LEU A 121 7.09 12.68 14.29
C LEU A 121 7.92 11.48 14.74
N SER A 122 8.31 11.43 16.02
CA SER A 122 9.03 10.29 16.59
C SER A 122 8.18 9.01 16.48
N ARG A 123 6.92 9.06 16.90
CA ARG A 123 6.01 7.89 16.85
C ARG A 123 5.74 7.39 15.45
N PHE A 124 5.61 8.28 14.47
CA PHE A 124 5.49 7.90 13.06
C PHE A 124 6.75 7.17 12.57
N ARG A 125 7.94 7.65 12.92
CA ARG A 125 9.22 6.99 12.57
C ARG A 125 9.34 5.62 13.24
N ASP A 126 9.09 5.53 14.53
CA ASP A 126 9.16 4.27 15.29
C ASP A 126 8.19 3.23 14.73
N PHE A 127 6.96 3.65 14.40
CA PHE A 127 5.97 2.75 13.81
C PHE A 127 6.37 2.27 12.42
N GLU A 128 6.91 3.17 11.58
CA GLU A 128 7.41 2.80 10.25
C GLU A 128 8.59 1.84 10.34
N GLN A 129 9.53 2.08 11.24
CA GLN A 129 10.66 1.20 11.48
C GLN A 129 10.21 -0.18 11.95
N ARG A 130 9.34 -0.26 12.96
CA ARG A 130 8.81 -1.55 13.44
C ARG A 130 8.10 -2.31 12.34
N LYS A 131 7.33 -1.61 11.51
CA LYS A 131 6.64 -2.23 10.39
C LYS A 131 7.64 -2.78 9.36
N GLU A 132 8.70 -2.05 9.06
CA GLU A 132 9.76 -2.51 8.16
C GLU A 132 10.50 -3.73 8.73
N GLU A 133 10.80 -3.72 10.03
CA GLU A 133 11.38 -4.86 10.75
C GLU A 133 10.46 -6.10 10.68
N ASP A 134 9.16 -5.93 10.91
CA ASP A 134 8.16 -7.00 10.79
C ASP A 134 8.06 -7.53 9.35
N ASP A 135 8.00 -6.64 8.36
CA ASP A 135 7.96 -7.00 6.94
C ASP A 135 9.23 -7.76 6.52
N ASN A 136 10.40 -7.35 7.00
CA ASN A 136 11.67 -8.02 6.74
C ASN A 136 11.77 -9.38 7.46
N ALA A 137 11.32 -9.47 8.71
CA ALA A 137 11.25 -10.73 9.44
C ALA A 137 10.30 -11.73 8.75
N ASN A 138 9.16 -11.26 8.24
CA ASN A 138 8.21 -12.08 7.49
C ASN A 138 8.81 -12.57 6.17
N LYS A 139 9.53 -11.72 5.43
CA LYS A 139 10.25 -12.13 4.21
C LYS A 139 11.32 -13.17 4.52
N ALA A 140 12.15 -12.94 5.53
CA ALA A 140 13.18 -13.89 5.95
C ALA A 140 12.57 -15.24 6.35
N LYS A 141 11.43 -15.23 7.06
CA LYS A 141 10.69 -16.46 7.38
C LYS A 141 10.23 -17.18 6.11
N ALA A 142 9.61 -16.45 5.17
CA ALA A 142 9.11 -17.03 3.93
C ALA A 142 10.24 -17.62 3.05
N GLU A 143 11.39 -16.97 3.00
CA GLU A 143 12.58 -17.47 2.29
C GLU A 143 13.12 -18.74 2.94
N LEU A 144 13.21 -18.77 4.26
CA LEU A 144 13.67 -19.93 5.02
C LEU A 144 12.71 -21.11 4.88
N GLU A 145 11.40 -20.88 4.92
CA GLU A 145 10.36 -21.88 4.62
C GLU A 145 10.49 -22.43 3.19
N LYS A 146 10.74 -21.56 2.21
CA LYS A 146 10.95 -21.95 0.82
C LYS A 146 12.22 -22.78 0.64
N ALA A 147 13.31 -22.41 1.32
CA ALA A 147 14.57 -23.15 1.31
C ALA A 147 14.41 -24.53 1.94
N ALA A 148 13.83 -24.62 3.13
CA ALA A 148 13.53 -25.87 3.81
C ALA A 148 12.62 -26.79 2.96
N GLY A 149 11.60 -26.22 2.31
CA GLY A 149 10.74 -26.96 1.39
C GLY A 149 11.47 -27.46 0.14
N ALA A 150 12.50 -26.77 -0.34
CA ALA A 150 13.36 -27.23 -1.43
C ALA A 150 14.31 -28.36 -0.97
N GLU A 151 14.89 -28.24 0.22
CA GLU A 151 15.71 -29.29 0.84
C GLU A 151 14.91 -30.58 1.03
N MET A 152 13.68 -30.49 1.55
CA MET A 152 12.79 -31.65 1.71
C MET A 152 12.48 -32.33 0.38
N ARG A 153 12.21 -31.55 -0.68
CA ARG A 153 11.98 -32.12 -2.03
C ARG A 153 13.22 -32.78 -2.59
N LYS A 154 14.39 -32.17 -2.43
CA LYS A 154 15.67 -32.74 -2.87
C LYS A 154 15.97 -34.04 -2.13
N ALA A 155 15.83 -34.04 -0.80
CA ALA A 155 16.00 -35.23 0.04
C ALA A 155 15.06 -36.38 -0.34
N ALA A 156 13.81 -36.08 -0.70
CA ALA A 156 12.87 -37.08 -1.19
C ALA A 156 13.27 -37.66 -2.55
N MET A 157 14.01 -36.92 -3.38
CA MET A 157 14.48 -37.38 -4.69
C MET A 157 15.82 -38.14 -4.64
N THR A 158 16.70 -37.85 -3.68
CA THR A 158 18.07 -38.41 -3.62
C THR A 158 18.24 -39.60 -2.66
N ASP A 159 17.15 -40.18 -2.16
CA ASP A 159 17.09 -41.19 -1.09
C ASP A 159 17.65 -40.74 0.28
N LEU A 160 17.07 -41.34 1.35
CA LEU A 160 17.34 -41.21 2.80
C LEU A 160 18.38 -40.18 3.27
N VAL A 161 18.01 -38.89 3.25
CA VAL A 161 18.76 -37.83 3.94
C VAL A 161 18.42 -37.84 5.44
N HIS A 162 19.45 -37.80 6.29
CA HIS A 162 19.28 -37.72 7.74
C HIS A 162 18.57 -36.43 8.13
N ARG A 163 17.56 -36.53 8.99
CA ARG A 163 16.70 -35.40 9.37
C ARG A 163 17.45 -34.23 10.00
N GLU A 164 18.56 -34.52 10.68
CA GLU A 164 19.41 -33.53 11.35
C GLU A 164 20.11 -32.58 10.38
N THR A 165 20.23 -32.95 9.10
CA THR A 165 20.82 -32.10 8.07
C THR A 165 19.80 -31.20 7.37
N LEU A 166 18.50 -31.33 7.68
CA LEU A 166 17.44 -30.47 7.14
C LEU A 166 17.24 -29.25 8.03
N THR A 167 16.93 -28.12 7.40
CA THR A 167 16.67 -26.87 8.12
C THR A 167 15.49 -27.00 9.08
N ASP A 168 15.73 -26.73 10.37
CA ASP A 168 14.74 -26.84 11.44
C ASP A 168 13.86 -25.58 11.54
N LEU A 169 12.70 -25.62 10.87
CA LEU A 169 11.70 -24.55 10.90
C LEU A 169 11.09 -24.30 12.28
N SER A 170 11.18 -25.25 13.22
CA SER A 170 10.57 -25.10 14.55
C SER A 170 11.24 -24.03 15.41
N ARG A 171 12.49 -23.67 15.10
CA ARG A 171 13.31 -22.68 15.81
C ARG A 171 13.10 -21.24 15.33
N VAL A 172 12.43 -21.05 14.21
CA VAL A 172 12.21 -19.71 13.66
C VAL A 172 11.19 -18.95 14.52
N LYS A 173 11.48 -17.66 14.80
CA LYS A 173 10.58 -16.80 15.58
C LYS A 173 9.28 -16.61 14.80
N GLY A 174 8.14 -16.87 15.45
CA GLY A 174 6.83 -16.83 14.80
C GLY A 174 6.37 -18.14 14.14
N SER A 175 7.11 -19.25 14.30
CA SER A 175 6.65 -20.54 13.80
C SER A 175 5.36 -20.99 14.49
N THR A 176 4.38 -21.40 13.69
CA THR A 176 3.05 -21.77 14.18
C THR A 176 3.10 -23.09 14.95
N ALA A 177 2.13 -23.32 15.86
CA ALA A 177 2.03 -24.60 16.59
C ALA A 177 1.89 -25.80 15.64
N ARG A 178 1.32 -25.59 14.44
CA ARG A 178 1.22 -26.58 13.38
C ARG A 178 2.59 -26.92 12.78
N GLU A 179 3.40 -25.91 12.47
CA GLU A 179 4.79 -26.09 11.99
C GLU A 179 5.64 -26.84 13.02
N LYS A 180 5.55 -26.46 14.30
CA LYS A 180 6.24 -27.15 15.40
C LYS A 180 5.74 -28.59 15.61
N GLY A 181 4.45 -28.84 15.35
CA GLY A 181 3.83 -30.15 15.49
C GLY A 181 4.15 -31.13 14.36
N GLY A 182 4.33 -30.63 13.13
CA GLY A 182 4.68 -31.45 11.96
C GLY A 182 6.09 -32.03 12.04
N GLN A 183 7.00 -31.32 12.71
CA GLN A 183 8.35 -31.78 13.02
C GLN A 183 8.43 -32.50 14.37
N ARG A 184 7.40 -33.24 14.81
CA ARG A 184 7.58 -34.13 15.97
C ARG A 184 8.68 -35.15 15.66
N THR A 185 9.74 -35.07 16.47
CA THR A 185 10.76 -36.10 16.61
C THR A 185 10.08 -37.44 16.78
N GLU A 186 10.68 -38.50 16.22
CA GLU A 186 10.21 -39.88 16.32
C GLU A 186 9.44 -40.10 17.62
N ARG A 187 8.15 -40.44 17.52
CA ARG A 187 7.47 -41.04 18.67
C ARG A 187 8.37 -42.21 19.06
N LYS A 188 9.06 -42.09 20.20
CA LYS A 188 9.73 -43.21 20.85
C LYS A 188 8.67 -44.30 20.93
N ARG A 189 8.71 -45.24 19.99
CA ARG A 189 7.92 -46.46 20.10
C ARG A 189 8.46 -47.06 21.39
N ALA A 190 7.63 -47.08 22.42
CA ALA A 190 7.93 -47.80 23.62
C ALA A 190 8.42 -49.18 23.16
N LYS A 191 9.67 -49.50 23.49
CA LYS A 191 10.16 -50.87 23.41
C LYS A 191 9.26 -51.65 24.36
N SER A 192 8.23 -52.27 23.79
CA SER A 192 7.51 -53.33 24.46
C SER A 192 8.49 -54.50 24.47
N ASP A 193 9.02 -54.79 25.65
CA ASP A 193 9.76 -56.01 25.90
C ASP A 193 8.89 -57.22 25.53
N GLU A 194 9.61 -58.23 25.03
CA GLU A 194 9.25 -59.63 24.83
C GLU A 194 7.78 -60.03 25.07
N ASN A 195 7.08 -60.45 24.00
CA ASN A 195 6.69 -61.86 23.91
C ASN A 195 6.12 -62.27 22.54
N THR A 196 6.39 -63.52 22.21
CA THR A 196 5.68 -64.43 21.28
C THR A 196 5.71 -64.17 19.77
N HIS A 197 6.38 -65.12 19.12
CA HIS A 197 6.20 -65.61 17.76
C HIS A 197 4.89 -65.22 17.05
N CYS A 198 5.04 -64.44 15.98
CA CYS A 198 4.27 -64.62 14.76
C CYS A 198 5.12 -64.19 13.58
N LYS A 199 5.96 -65.09 13.08
CA LYS A 199 6.56 -64.96 11.75
C LYS A 199 5.44 -65.10 10.72
N LYS A 200 4.68 -64.03 10.47
CA LYS A 200 3.87 -63.92 9.27
C LYS A 200 4.85 -63.75 8.11
N ALA A 201 5.02 -64.82 7.34
CA ALA A 201 5.69 -64.76 6.06
C ALA A 201 5.07 -63.61 5.26
N ARG A 202 5.88 -62.59 4.94
CA ARG A 202 5.50 -61.55 3.99
C ARG A 202 5.38 -62.23 2.64
N THR A 203 4.17 -62.67 2.31
CA THR A 203 3.79 -63.00 0.94
C THR A 203 4.08 -61.76 0.11
N GLY A 204 4.95 -61.88 -0.90
CA GLY A 204 5.29 -60.77 -1.79
C GLY A 204 4.02 -60.16 -2.39
N PRO A 205 4.07 -58.88 -2.83
CA PRO A 205 2.92 -58.23 -3.45
C PRO A 205 2.37 -59.13 -4.55
N SER A 206 1.08 -59.49 -4.45
CA SER A 206 0.41 -60.31 -5.47
C SER A 206 0.57 -59.61 -6.82
N VAL A 207 0.64 -60.40 -7.90
CA VAL A 207 0.79 -59.90 -9.27
C VAL A 207 -0.24 -58.79 -9.57
N GLU A 208 -1.47 -58.92 -9.06
CA GLU A 208 -2.53 -57.91 -9.15
C GLU A 208 -2.14 -56.53 -8.58
N LEU A 209 -1.40 -56.46 -7.48
CA LEU A 209 -1.01 -55.16 -6.90
C LEU A 209 0.02 -54.46 -7.79
N LYS A 210 0.92 -55.22 -8.44
CA LYS A 210 1.88 -54.66 -9.39
C LYS A 210 1.17 -54.14 -10.63
N ASP A 211 0.24 -54.92 -11.18
CA ASP A 211 -0.53 -54.56 -12.36
C ASP A 211 -1.38 -53.30 -12.11
N MET A 212 -2.01 -53.18 -10.92
CA MET A 212 -2.74 -51.96 -10.54
C MET A 212 -1.83 -50.72 -10.43
N ILE A 213 -0.62 -50.87 -9.89
CA ILE A 213 0.34 -49.76 -9.80
C ILE A 213 0.80 -49.34 -11.19
N GLU A 214 1.07 -50.29 -12.08
CA GLU A 214 1.48 -50.01 -13.46
C GLU A 214 0.36 -49.32 -14.26
N ALA A 215 -0.89 -49.80 -14.13
CA ALA A 215 -2.04 -49.16 -14.76
C ALA A 215 -2.25 -47.72 -14.27
N ARG A 216 -2.11 -47.49 -12.96
CA ARG A 216 -2.19 -46.15 -12.38
C ARG A 216 -1.08 -45.24 -12.89
N ASN A 217 0.16 -45.72 -12.92
CA ASN A 217 1.30 -44.96 -13.42
C ASN A 217 1.15 -44.61 -14.91
N ALA A 218 0.55 -45.51 -15.71
CA ALA A 218 0.24 -45.24 -17.11
C ALA A 218 -0.82 -44.15 -17.26
N SER A 219 -1.89 -44.20 -16.45
CA SER A 219 -2.94 -43.18 -16.38
C SER A 219 -2.37 -41.81 -15.97
N ASP A 220 -1.56 -41.77 -14.91
CA ASP A 220 -0.94 -40.54 -14.41
C ASP A 220 0.02 -39.93 -15.46
N LYS A 221 0.78 -40.77 -16.19
CA LYS A 221 1.63 -40.32 -17.31
C LYS A 221 0.81 -39.76 -18.46
N ALA A 222 -0.34 -40.35 -18.79
CA ALA A 222 -1.22 -39.84 -19.84
C ALA A 222 -1.80 -38.47 -19.45
N ALA A 223 -2.30 -38.33 -18.22
CA ALA A 223 -2.81 -37.07 -17.70
C ALA A 223 -1.75 -35.96 -17.67
N LEU A 224 -0.50 -36.30 -17.31
CA LEU A 224 0.61 -35.33 -17.35
C LEU A 224 0.93 -34.87 -18.77
N LYS A 225 0.90 -35.78 -19.76
CA LYS A 225 1.12 -35.40 -21.17
C LYS A 225 0.01 -34.48 -21.68
N GLU A 226 -1.24 -34.80 -21.40
CA GLU A 226 -2.38 -33.96 -21.76
C GLU A 226 -2.27 -32.56 -21.14
N ALA A 227 -1.91 -32.49 -19.85
CA ALA A 227 -1.69 -31.21 -19.17
C ALA A 227 -0.55 -30.39 -19.81
N MET A 228 0.54 -31.05 -20.22
CA MET A 228 1.66 -30.40 -20.93
C MET A 228 1.22 -29.87 -22.30
N GLU A 229 0.42 -30.62 -23.05
CA GLU A 229 -0.09 -30.19 -24.36
C GLU A 229 -1.02 -28.98 -24.23
N ILE A 230 -1.91 -28.98 -23.23
CA ILE A 230 -2.79 -27.83 -22.94
C ILE A 230 -1.96 -26.60 -22.58
N ASP A 231 -0.95 -26.75 -21.71
CA ASP A 231 -0.10 -25.63 -21.29
C ASP A 231 0.73 -25.08 -22.47
N GLN A 232 1.27 -25.97 -23.31
CA GLN A 232 1.97 -25.58 -24.54
C GLN A 232 1.04 -24.83 -25.51
N ALA A 233 -0.21 -25.26 -25.66
CA ALA A 233 -1.19 -24.57 -26.49
C ALA A 233 -1.50 -23.17 -25.97
N ARG A 234 -1.73 -23.02 -24.65
CA ARG A 234 -1.92 -21.72 -24.01
C ARG A 234 -0.70 -20.83 -24.16
N HIS A 235 0.50 -21.38 -23.99
CA HIS A 235 1.73 -20.64 -24.18
C HIS A 235 1.85 -20.09 -25.62
N ASN A 236 1.58 -20.94 -26.62
CA ASN A 236 1.60 -20.52 -28.02
C ASN A 236 0.55 -19.43 -28.33
N GLU A 237 -0.65 -19.52 -27.74
CA GLU A 237 -1.68 -18.50 -27.87
C GLU A 237 -1.22 -17.16 -27.27
N THR A 238 -0.66 -17.17 -26.06
CA THR A 238 -0.11 -15.95 -25.43
C THR A 238 1.03 -15.35 -26.24
N LYS A 239 1.90 -16.18 -26.81
CA LYS A 239 2.99 -15.73 -27.68
C LYS A 239 2.47 -15.06 -28.95
N SER A 240 1.47 -15.66 -29.59
CA SER A 240 0.82 -15.08 -30.78
C SER A 240 0.17 -13.72 -30.49
N MET A 241 -0.54 -13.59 -29.37
CA MET A 241 -1.12 -12.30 -28.94
C MET A 241 -0.04 -11.24 -28.70
N LEU A 242 1.08 -11.60 -28.07
CA LEU A 242 2.20 -10.69 -27.83
C LEU A 242 2.89 -10.25 -29.13
N GLU A 243 3.05 -11.16 -30.08
CA GLU A 243 3.59 -10.86 -31.41
C GLU A 243 2.65 -9.88 -32.16
N GLY A 244 1.34 -10.09 -32.08
CA GLY A 244 0.32 -9.17 -32.63
C GLY A 244 0.42 -7.76 -32.04
N LEU A 245 0.42 -7.65 -30.70
CA LEU A 245 0.59 -6.36 -30.00
C LEU A 245 1.90 -5.66 -30.36
N THR A 246 2.98 -6.43 -30.53
CA THR A 246 4.27 -5.89 -30.93
C THR A 246 4.21 -5.32 -32.35
N GLY A 247 3.51 -5.99 -33.27
CA GLY A 247 3.24 -5.51 -34.62
C GLY A 247 2.46 -4.20 -34.64
N GLU A 248 1.36 -4.12 -33.87
CA GLU A 248 0.55 -2.90 -33.75
C GLU A 248 1.35 -1.72 -33.18
N LEU A 249 2.21 -1.97 -32.17
CA LEU A 249 3.09 -0.94 -31.62
C LEU A 249 4.15 -0.46 -32.64
N GLN A 250 4.66 -1.36 -33.48
CA GLN A 250 5.57 -0.99 -34.56
C GLN A 250 4.89 -0.13 -35.61
N GLU A 251 3.65 -0.46 -35.98
CA GLU A 251 2.84 0.33 -36.91
C GLU A 251 2.52 1.73 -36.35
N LEU A 252 2.09 1.81 -35.08
CA LEU A 252 1.87 3.09 -34.40
C LEU A 252 3.16 3.92 -34.34
N THR A 253 4.30 3.29 -34.07
CA THR A 253 5.60 3.95 -34.09
C THR A 253 5.96 4.47 -35.48
N HIS A 254 5.63 3.73 -36.53
CA HIS A 254 5.82 4.16 -37.92
C HIS A 254 4.94 5.37 -38.25
N LEU A 255 3.65 5.31 -37.92
CA LEU A 255 2.69 6.41 -38.13
C LEU A 255 3.14 7.68 -37.39
N LEU A 256 3.61 7.57 -36.14
CA LEU A 256 4.14 8.71 -35.39
C LEU A 256 5.38 9.32 -36.07
N LYS A 257 6.28 8.50 -36.61
CA LYS A 257 7.45 8.99 -37.35
C LYS A 257 7.03 9.70 -38.65
N GLU A 258 6.01 9.19 -39.32
CA GLU A 258 5.49 9.78 -40.56
C GLU A 258 4.79 11.12 -40.30
N ASP A 259 3.93 11.20 -39.28
CA ASP A 259 3.30 12.46 -38.84
C ASP A 259 4.36 13.50 -38.45
N PHE A 260 5.40 13.09 -37.71
CA PHE A 260 6.51 13.99 -37.37
C PHE A 260 7.24 14.50 -38.62
N ARG A 261 7.52 13.62 -39.60
CA ARG A 261 8.11 14.03 -40.88
C ARG A 261 7.21 15.00 -41.63
N GLN A 262 5.91 14.76 -41.66
CA GLN A 262 4.96 15.64 -42.34
C GLN A 262 4.92 17.03 -41.70
N ARG A 263 4.81 17.11 -40.37
CA ARG A 263 4.87 18.39 -39.63
C ARG A 263 6.14 19.17 -39.91
N THR A 264 7.30 18.50 -39.98
CA THR A 264 8.56 19.18 -40.30
C THR A 264 8.60 19.69 -41.75
N LYS A 265 7.95 19.03 -42.70
CA LYS A 265 7.81 19.51 -44.08
C LYS A 265 6.88 20.72 -44.14
N ASP A 266 5.73 20.65 -43.48
CA ASP A 266 4.75 21.74 -43.44
C ASP A 266 5.35 22.98 -42.77
N GLU A 267 6.10 22.82 -41.68
CA GLU A 267 6.79 23.92 -41.01
C GLU A 267 7.85 24.56 -41.93
N LYS A 268 8.61 23.76 -42.67
CA LYS A 268 9.57 24.28 -43.67
C LYS A 268 8.87 25.03 -44.79
N ALA A 269 7.74 24.53 -45.30
CA ALA A 269 6.94 25.21 -46.31
C ALA A 269 6.42 26.56 -45.80
N ARG A 270 5.83 26.59 -44.61
CA ARG A 270 5.38 27.84 -43.96
C ARG A 270 6.52 28.84 -43.74
N ARG A 271 7.70 28.37 -43.33
CA ARG A 271 8.89 29.24 -43.20
C ARG A 271 9.32 29.82 -44.54
N ALA A 272 9.27 29.04 -45.62
CA ALA A 272 9.59 29.51 -46.97
C ALA A 272 8.58 30.56 -47.46
N GLU A 273 7.28 30.31 -47.28
CA GLU A 273 6.21 31.26 -47.59
C GLU A 273 6.35 32.56 -46.81
N ASN A 274 6.55 32.47 -45.49
CA ASN A 274 6.78 33.64 -44.64
C ASN A 274 8.00 34.43 -45.12
N LYS A 275 9.10 33.75 -45.48
CA LYS A 275 10.30 34.41 -46.01
C LYS A 275 10.04 35.13 -47.34
N ALA A 276 9.25 34.52 -48.23
CA ALA A 276 8.84 35.14 -49.48
C ALA A 276 7.98 36.39 -49.23
N LEU A 277 6.98 36.31 -48.34
CA LEU A 277 6.16 37.47 -47.95
C LEU A 277 7.01 38.60 -47.37
N TRP A 278 7.95 38.29 -46.47
CA TRP A 278 8.88 39.27 -45.92
C TRP A 278 9.74 39.95 -46.99
N SER A 279 10.17 39.23 -48.03
CA SER A 279 10.91 39.84 -49.14
C SER A 279 10.05 40.81 -49.96
N VAL A 280 8.76 40.51 -50.17
CA VAL A 280 7.82 41.41 -50.87
C VAL A 280 7.58 42.67 -50.05
N VAL A 281 7.31 42.53 -48.75
CA VAL A 281 7.13 43.66 -47.83
C VAL A 281 8.38 44.55 -47.83
N LYS A 282 9.58 43.96 -47.74
CA LYS A 282 10.84 44.71 -47.78
C LYS A 282 11.01 45.50 -49.09
N ALA A 283 10.67 44.91 -50.23
CA ALA A 283 10.76 45.59 -51.52
C ALA A 283 9.74 46.74 -51.66
N ALA A 284 8.55 46.62 -51.05
CA ALA A 284 7.55 47.67 -51.04
C ALA A 284 7.96 48.88 -50.17
N VAL A 285 8.69 48.66 -49.08
CA VAL A 285 9.17 49.71 -48.17
C VAL A 285 10.34 50.52 -48.75
N GLN A 286 11.06 49.97 -49.73
CA GLN A 286 12.24 50.62 -50.34
C GLN A 286 11.93 51.44 -51.60
N LYS A 287 10.67 51.48 -52.04
CA LYS A 287 10.19 52.36 -53.12
C LYS A 287 9.58 53.62 -52.52
#